data_AF-A0A392RHJ2-F1
#
_entry.id   AF-A0A392RHJ2-F1
#
_cell.length_a   1.000
_cell.length_b   1.000
_cell.length_c   1.000
_cell.angle_alpha   90.00
_cell.angle_beta   90.00
_cell.angle_gamma   90.00
#
_symmetry.space_group_name_H-M   'P 1'
#
loop_
_entity.id
_entity.type
_entity.pdbx_description
1 polymer ?
#
loop_
_entity_poly.entity_id
_entity_poly.type
_entity_poly.pdbx_seq_one_letter_code
_entity_poly.pdbx_strand_id
1 'polypeptide(L)'
;MHYLFVRVVKARYLPTNGSPIVKISVSGHNVNSKPARKTTLFEWNQTFAFTRDAQDSSPILEIIVWDSPEPRLLGGVCFDVNEIPVRDPPDSPLAPQWYRMEGGGASHGDLMIATWIGTQADESFSD
;
A
#
# COMPACT_ATOMS: atom_id res chain seq x y z
N MET A 1 -21.13 -1.36 5.58
CA MET A 1 -19.96 -0.55 5.95
C MET A 1 -18.91 -0.76 4.87
N HIS A 2 -18.27 0.33 4.43
CA HIS A 2 -17.21 0.26 3.43
C HIS A 2 -15.84 0.40 4.08
N TYR A 3 -14.87 -0.27 3.48
CA TYR A 3 -13.48 -0.22 3.90
C TYR A 3 -12.63 0.21 2.71
N LEU A 4 -11.61 1.02 3.00
CA LEU A 4 -10.50 1.22 2.08
C LEU A 4 -9.55 0.05 2.21
N PHE A 5 -9.35 -0.67 1.12
CA PHE A 5 -8.38 -1.75 1.03
C PHE A 5 -7.13 -1.29 0.31
N VAL A 6 -5.98 -1.73 0.83
CA VAL A 6 -4.67 -1.48 0.24
C VAL A 6 -3.91 -2.80 0.20
N ARG A 7 -3.60 -3.29 -1.00
CA ARG A 7 -2.75 -4.47 -1.20
C ARG A 7 -1.38 -4.04 -1.67
N VAL A 8 -0.38 -4.23 -0.82
CA VAL A 8 1.03 -4.00 -1.14
C VAL A 8 1.64 -5.33 -1.58
N VAL A 9 2.01 -5.42 -2.85
CA VAL A 9 2.44 -6.70 -3.44
C VAL A 9 3.95 -6.83 -3.38
N LYS A 10 4.67 -5.97 -4.12
CA LYS A 10 6.13 -6.03 -4.26
C LYS A 10 6.71 -4.72 -4.78
N ALA A 11 8.02 -4.55 -4.64
CA ALA A 11 8.76 -3.41 -5.18
C ALA A 11 9.99 -3.86 -5.98
N ARG A 12 10.41 -3.01 -6.91
CA ARG A 12 11.64 -3.17 -7.70
C ARG A 12 12.46 -1.89 -7.67
N TYR A 13 13.77 -2.04 -7.92
CA TYR A 13 14.74 -0.93 -7.98
C TYR A 13 14.82 -0.11 -6.68
N LEU A 14 14.63 -0.75 -5.52
CA LEU A 14 14.88 -0.11 -4.23
C LEU A 14 16.39 -0.01 -3.99
N PRO A 15 16.92 1.15 -3.58
CA PRO A 15 18.34 1.34 -3.33
C PRO A 15 18.73 0.83 -1.94
N THR A 16 18.46 -0.44 -1.63
CA THR A 16 18.76 -1.05 -0.32
C THR A 16 19.17 -2.52 -0.43
N ASN A 17 19.98 -2.97 0.52
CA ASN A 17 20.24 -4.37 0.78
C ASN A 17 19.51 -4.93 2.02
N GLY A 18 18.83 -4.08 2.78
CA GLY A 18 18.13 -4.40 4.02
C GLY A 18 16.77 -5.07 3.82
N SER A 19 15.92 -4.95 4.84
CA SER A 19 14.59 -5.60 4.90
C SER A 19 13.48 -4.56 4.97
N PRO A 20 13.14 -3.88 3.86
CA PRO A 20 12.25 -2.72 3.89
C PRO A 20 10.85 -3.06 4.39
N ILE A 21 10.22 -2.11 5.06
CA ILE A 21 8.83 -2.14 5.51
C ILE A 21 8.03 -1.07 4.78
N VAL A 22 6.73 -1.29 4.63
CA VAL A 22 5.79 -0.28 4.13
C VAL A 22 4.99 0.26 5.30
N LYS A 23 4.93 1.58 5.40
CA LYS A 23 4.07 2.31 6.31
C LYS A 23 2.91 2.88 5.52
N ILE A 24 1.69 2.64 5.99
CA ILE A 24 0.47 3.10 5.35
C ILE A 24 -0.24 4.04 6.32
N SER A 25 -0.56 5.24 5.85
CA SER A 25 -1.25 6.27 6.62
C SER A 25 -2.49 6.76 5.88
N VAL A 26 -3.63 6.82 6.58
CA VAL A 26 -4.88 7.38 6.07
C VAL A 26 -5.76 7.81 7.24
N SER A 27 -6.35 9.01 7.17
CA SER A 27 -7.30 9.52 8.18
C SER A 27 -6.81 9.42 9.64
N GLY A 28 -5.49 9.57 9.88
CA GLY A 28 -4.89 9.45 11.22
C GLY A 28 -4.61 8.01 11.68
N HIS A 29 -5.03 7.00 10.93
CA HIS A 29 -4.66 5.60 11.13
C HIS A 29 -3.31 5.30 10.48
N ASN A 30 -2.45 4.58 11.20
CA ASN A 30 -1.14 4.18 10.72
C ASN A 30 -0.93 2.68 10.95
N VAL A 31 -0.47 1.96 9.92
CA VAL A 31 -0.11 0.55 10.01
C VAL A 31 1.19 0.27 9.27
N ASN A 32 1.96 -0.69 9.78
CA ASN A 32 3.21 -1.12 9.18
C ASN A 32 3.05 -2.55 8.64
N SER A 33 3.66 -2.81 7.50
CA SER A 33 3.83 -4.16 6.97
C SER A 33 4.85 -4.96 7.80
N LYS A 34 4.87 -6.27 7.59
CA LYS A 34 6.07 -7.07 7.93
C LYS A 34 7.24 -6.64 7.02
N PRO A 35 8.49 -6.92 7.41
CA PRO A 35 9.63 -6.74 6.51
C PRO A 35 9.45 -7.53 5.22
N ALA A 36 9.89 -6.96 4.09
CA ALA A 36 9.82 -7.59 2.80
C ALA A 36 10.65 -8.88 2.77
N ARG A 37 10.12 -9.92 2.12
CA ARG A 37 10.95 -11.06 1.71
C ARG A 37 11.79 -10.65 0.50
N LYS A 38 13.11 -10.80 0.61
CA LYS A 38 14.04 -10.51 -0.48
C LYS A 38 14.11 -11.70 -1.45
N THR A 39 13.73 -11.48 -2.69
CA THR A 39 13.94 -12.40 -3.83
C THR A 39 14.73 -11.64 -4.92
N THR A 40 14.38 -11.79 -6.20
CA THR A 40 14.76 -10.82 -7.24
C THR A 40 14.10 -9.46 -7.03
N LEU A 41 13.01 -9.43 -6.26
CA LEU A 41 12.22 -8.26 -5.88
C LEU A 41 12.07 -8.20 -4.36
N PHE A 42 11.51 -7.11 -3.83
CA PHE A 42 11.09 -7.03 -2.43
C PHE A 42 9.59 -7.33 -2.36
N GLU A 43 9.21 -8.44 -1.72
CA GLU A 43 7.82 -8.92 -1.73
C GLU A 43 7.17 -8.81 -0.33
N TRP A 44 5.97 -8.26 -0.29
CA TRP A 44 5.13 -8.21 0.90
C TRP A 44 3.91 -9.13 0.76
N ASN A 45 3.17 -8.99 -0.35
CA ASN A 45 1.87 -9.67 -0.56
C ASN A 45 0.93 -9.51 0.66
N GLN A 46 0.78 -8.28 1.16
CA GLN A 46 -0.05 -7.99 2.32
C GLN A 46 -1.21 -7.07 1.94
N THR A 47 -2.40 -7.41 2.45
CA THR A 47 -3.61 -6.59 2.31
C THR A 47 -3.95 -5.97 3.66
N PHE A 48 -4.30 -4.69 3.63
CA PHE A 48 -4.72 -3.89 4.78
C PHE A 48 -6.11 -3.34 4.51
N ALA A 49 -6.91 -3.22 5.56
CA ALA A 49 -8.25 -2.64 5.51
C ALA A 49 -8.36 -1.51 6.53
N PHE A 50 -8.95 -0.40 6.11
CA PHE A 50 -9.23 0.77 6.95
C PHE A 50 -10.72 1.05 6.91
N THR A 51 -11.35 1.18 8.07
CA THR A 51 -12.72 1.69 8.16
C THR A 51 -12.80 3.08 7.56
N ARG A 52 -13.79 3.31 6.68
CA ARG A 52 -14.05 4.64 6.12
C ARG A 52 -15.10 5.34 6.98
N ASP A 53 -14.73 6.46 7.62
CA ASP A 53 -15.68 7.31 8.33
C ASP A 53 -16.07 8.50 7.44
N ALA A 54 -17.33 8.94 7.53
CA ALA A 54 -17.81 10.11 6.82
C ALA A 54 -17.17 11.43 7.31
N GLN A 55 -16.54 11.41 8.49
CA GLN A 55 -15.83 12.56 9.08
C GLN A 55 -14.32 12.60 8.80
N ASP A 56 -13.81 11.71 7.94
CA ASP A 56 -12.39 11.64 7.63
C ASP A 56 -11.86 12.99 7.09
N SER A 57 -10.95 13.60 7.86
CA SER A 57 -10.53 14.99 7.66
C SER A 57 -9.49 15.17 6.53
N SER A 58 -8.85 14.09 6.08
CA SER A 58 -7.88 14.11 4.99
C SER A 58 -8.18 12.96 4.03
N PRO A 59 -8.44 13.23 2.74
CA PRO A 59 -8.66 12.20 1.74
C PRO A 59 -7.34 11.63 1.20
N ILE A 60 -6.22 11.78 1.91
CA ILE A 60 -4.91 11.35 1.40
C ILE A 60 -4.54 10.00 2.03
N LEU A 61 -4.32 9.01 1.16
CA LEU A 61 -3.68 7.75 1.50
C LEU A 61 -2.19 7.83 1.15
N GLU A 62 -1.33 7.70 2.15
CA GLU A 62 0.13 7.66 1.97
C GLU A 62 0.65 6.23 2.13
N ILE A 63 1.47 5.77 1.18
CA ILE A 63 2.14 4.46 1.22
C ILE A 63 3.64 4.67 1.05
N ILE A 64 4.39 4.53 2.15
CA ILE A 64 5.79 4.92 2.23
C ILE A 64 6.66 3.71 2.57
N VAL A 65 7.71 3.49 1.78
CA VAL A 65 8.69 2.43 1.98
C VAL A 65 9.86 2.96 2.80
N TRP A 66 10.16 2.26 3.90
CA TRP A 66 11.27 2.55 4.80
C TRP A 66 12.22 1.37 4.86
N ASP A 67 13.51 1.66 4.92
CA ASP A 67 14.57 0.68 5.13
C ASP A 67 14.63 0.20 6.57
N SER A 68 15.27 -0.95 6.80
CA SER A 68 15.47 -1.58 8.11
C SER A 68 16.70 -2.49 8.08
N PRO A 69 17.53 -2.52 9.14
CA PRO A 69 17.31 -1.95 10.48
C PRO A 69 17.63 -0.45 10.60
N GLU A 70 18.41 0.11 9.68
CA GLU A 70 18.70 1.55 9.67
C GLU A 70 17.57 2.29 8.96
N PRO A 71 16.74 3.07 9.69
CA PRO A 71 15.54 3.67 9.11
C PRO A 71 15.93 4.78 8.14
N ARG A 72 15.79 4.50 6.85
CA ARG A 72 15.97 5.45 5.76
C ARG A 72 14.74 5.43 4.87
N LEU A 73 14.25 6.61 4.50
CA LEU A 73 13.17 6.73 3.53
C LEU A 73 13.67 6.23 2.18
N LEU A 74 12.97 5.25 1.59
CA LEU A 74 13.25 4.74 0.26
C LEU A 74 12.35 5.38 -0.80
N GLY A 75 11.18 5.86 -0.42
CA GLY A 75 10.24 6.57 -1.29
C GLY A 75 8.80 6.20 -0.94
N GLY A 76 7.82 6.76 -1.64
CA GLY A 76 6.42 6.45 -1.43
C GLY A 76 5.52 6.90 -2.55
N VAL A 77 4.23 6.61 -2.41
CA VAL A 77 3.16 7.04 -3.30
C VAL A 77 1.99 7.56 -2.48
N CYS A 78 1.26 8.52 -3.02
CA CYS A 78 0.06 9.07 -2.40
C CYS A 78 -1.12 8.91 -3.35
N PHE A 79 -2.30 8.67 -2.79
CA PHE A 79 -3.56 8.59 -3.52
C PHE A 79 -4.58 9.53 -2.89
N ASP A 80 -5.42 10.14 -3.74
CA ASP A 80 -6.69 10.70 -3.27
C ASP A 80 -7.69 9.55 -3.09
N VAL A 81 -8.14 9.35 -1.86
CA VAL A 81 -9.11 8.33 -1.47
C VAL A 81 -10.44 8.50 -2.21
N ASN A 82 -10.79 9.71 -2.66
CA ASN A 82 -11.99 9.95 -3.46
C ASN A 82 -11.90 9.43 -4.89
N GLU A 83 -10.68 9.22 -5.40
CA GLU A 83 -10.42 8.65 -6.73
C GLU A 83 -10.31 7.11 -6.69
N ILE A 84 -10.27 6.51 -5.50
CA ILE A 84 -10.17 5.07 -5.34
C ILE A 84 -11.49 4.42 -5.76
N PRO A 85 -11.47 3.47 -6.70
CA PRO A 85 -12.68 2.85 -7.23
C PRO A 85 -13.41 2.04 -6.17
N VAL A 86 -14.74 2.14 -6.18
CA VAL A 86 -15.61 1.26 -5.39
C VAL A 86 -15.77 -0.07 -6.12
N ARG A 87 -15.52 -1.15 -5.41
CA ARG A 87 -15.77 -2.52 -5.87
C ARG A 87 -17.07 -3.03 -5.26
N ASP A 88 -17.92 -3.59 -6.10
CA ASP A 88 -19.10 -4.32 -5.67
C ASP A 88 -19.00 -5.76 -6.21
N PRO A 89 -18.95 -6.80 -5.36
CA PRO A 89 -18.98 -8.18 -5.84
C PRO A 89 -20.18 -8.40 -6.77
N PRO A 90 -20.02 -9.02 -7.95
CA PRO A 90 -19.05 -10.07 -8.27
C PRO A 90 -17.80 -9.61 -9.03
N ASP A 91 -17.47 -8.31 -9.03
CA ASP A 91 -16.35 -7.79 -9.82
C ASP A 91 -15.02 -8.51 -9.53
N SER A 92 -14.23 -8.72 -10.58
CA SER A 92 -12.89 -9.31 -10.48
C SER A 92 -11.98 -8.50 -9.56
N PRO A 93 -11.02 -9.11 -8.85
CA PRO A 93 -10.08 -8.38 -8.01
C PRO A 93 -9.33 -7.34 -8.86
N LEU A 94 -9.28 -6.09 -8.39
CA LEU A 94 -8.54 -5.05 -9.09
C LEU A 94 -7.08 -5.47 -9.24
N ALA A 95 -6.63 -5.53 -10.49
CA ALA A 95 -5.28 -5.95 -10.81
C ALA A 95 -4.27 -4.95 -10.20
N PRO A 96 -3.31 -5.41 -9.37
CA PRO A 96 -2.26 -4.54 -8.86
C PRO A 96 -1.49 -3.87 -9.98
N GLN A 97 -1.24 -2.57 -9.83
CA GLN A 97 -0.52 -1.74 -10.80
C GLN A 97 0.83 -1.30 -10.24
N TRP A 98 1.78 -1.01 -11.12
CA TRP A 98 3.05 -0.42 -10.74
C TRP A 98 2.93 1.09 -10.65
N TYR A 99 3.32 1.64 -9.50
CA TYR A 99 3.42 3.07 -9.27
C TYR A 99 4.88 3.45 -9.08
N ARG A 100 5.32 4.49 -9.80
CA ARG A 100 6.62 5.10 -9.57
C ARG A 100 6.59 5.76 -8.20
N MET A 101 7.58 5.45 -7.36
CA MET A 101 7.69 6.12 -6.07
C MET A 101 8.40 7.47 -6.19
N GLU A 102 8.04 8.37 -5.29
CA GLU A 102 8.66 9.69 -5.14
C GLU A 102 9.44 9.78 -3.83
N GLY A 103 10.46 10.64 -3.80
CA GLY A 103 11.30 10.86 -2.62
C GLY A 103 12.29 9.72 -2.30
N GLY A 104 13.00 9.84 -1.17
CA GLY A 104 13.84 8.77 -0.60
C GLY A 104 15.05 8.30 -1.44
N GLY A 105 15.40 9.02 -2.50
CA GLY A 105 16.51 8.65 -3.39
C GLY A 105 16.20 7.48 -4.34
N ALA A 106 14.98 6.93 -4.34
CA ALA A 106 14.55 5.94 -5.33
C ALA A 106 14.02 6.60 -6.60
N SER A 107 14.88 7.34 -7.30
CA SER A 107 14.57 7.96 -8.61
C SER A 107 14.01 6.97 -9.65
N HIS A 108 14.20 5.67 -9.43
CA HIS A 108 13.72 4.59 -10.29
C HIS A 108 12.93 3.49 -9.56
N GLY A 109 12.58 3.68 -8.28
CA GLY A 109 11.85 2.66 -7.53
C GLY A 109 10.39 2.58 -7.97
N ASP A 110 9.88 1.36 -8.17
CA ASP A 110 8.45 1.14 -8.43
C ASP A 110 7.86 0.23 -7.35
N LEU A 111 6.65 0.55 -6.91
CA LEU A 111 5.86 -0.21 -5.93
C LEU A 111 4.58 -0.71 -6.58
N MET A 112 4.30 -2.01 -6.48
CA MET A 112 3.11 -2.64 -7.04
C MET A 112 2.00 -2.72 -6.00
N ILE A 113 0.89 -2.02 -6.26
CA ILE A 113 -0.21 -1.78 -5.31
C ILE A 113 -1.57 -1.99 -5.99
N ALA A 114 -2.56 -2.50 -5.25
CA ALA A 114 -3.98 -2.34 -5.59
C ALA A 114 -4.70 -1.60 -4.46
N THR A 115 -5.59 -0.67 -4.80
CA THR A 115 -6.45 0.06 -3.86
C THR A 115 -7.90 -0.01 -4.32
N TRP A 116 -8.82 -0.21 -3.39
CA TRP A 116 -10.26 -0.22 -3.67
C TRP A 116 -11.09 0.11 -2.44
N ILE A 117 -12.31 0.60 -2.65
CA ILE A 117 -13.33 0.68 -1.61
C ILE A 117 -14.18 -0.58 -1.71
N GLY A 118 -14.21 -1.41 -0.67
CA GLY A 118 -14.92 -2.69 -0.64
C GLY A 118 -15.78 -2.87 0.60
N THR A 119 -16.23 -4.10 0.85
CA THR A 119 -16.97 -4.47 2.07
C THR A 119 -16.20 -5.53 2.86
N GLN A 120 -16.72 -5.97 4.01
CA GLN A 120 -16.09 -7.07 4.77
C GLN A 120 -15.97 -8.37 3.97
N ALA A 121 -16.81 -8.57 2.94
CA ALA A 121 -16.67 -9.70 2.02
C ALA A 121 -15.34 -9.67 1.25
N ASP A 122 -14.65 -8.53 1.14
CA ASP A 122 -13.34 -8.45 0.50
C ASP A 122 -12.20 -8.99 1.38
N GLU A 123 -12.34 -8.95 2.72
CA GLU A 123 -11.34 -9.53 3.64
C GLU A 123 -11.28 -11.06 3.52
N SER A 124 -12.41 -11.72 3.24
CA SER A 124 -12.47 -13.18 3.13
C SER A 124 -11.83 -13.76 1.87
N PHE A 125 -11.40 -12.93 0.91
CA PHE A 125 -10.57 -13.36 -0.22
C PHE A 125 -9.06 -13.29 0.07
N SER A 126 -8.68 -12.86 1.28
CA SER A 126 -7.29 -12.82 1.72
C SER A 126 -6.91 -14.17 2.36
N ASP A 127 -6.94 -15.24 1.55
CA ASP A 127 -6.42 -16.58 1.91
C ASP A 127 -5.04 -16.81 1.25
#